data_AF-A0A6C0IT60-F1
#
_entry.id   AF-A0A6C0IT60-F1
#
_cell.length_a   1.000
_cell.length_b   1.000
_cell.length_c   1.000
_cell.angle_alpha   90.00
_cell.angle_beta   90.00
_cell.angle_gamma   90.00
#
_symmetry.space_group_name_H-M   'P 1'
#
loop_
_entity.id
_entity.type
_entity.pdbx_description
1 polymer ?
#
loop_
_entity_poly.entity_id
_entity_poly.type
_entity_poly.pdbx_seq_one_letter_code
_entity_poly.pdbx_strand_id
1 'polypeptide(L)'
;MSNGRINIMGPNTGNLYQLYDQPPLVNKSTPYRNAMNGNWETTKLSNAFFSAENVQIIQNAIKAGVYSRSNSQYVIGNQDEDTLKIIMRSTFLQYSSNQPINITSQIESLNSLVIGYAVPQILSEAEGYIKYKKDVSTLAVPHARPKSTYHSNTLFFKGFF
;
A
#
# COMPACT_ATOMS: atom_id res chain seq x y z
N MET A 1 0.55 -5.61 33.15
CA MET A 1 -0.63 -4.77 33.41
C MET A 1 -1.06 -4.15 32.08
N SER A 2 -2.33 -4.27 31.70
CA SER A 2 -2.83 -3.76 30.40
C SER A 2 -3.15 -2.27 30.50
N ASN A 3 -2.77 -1.47 29.51
CA ASN A 3 -2.84 0.00 29.50
C ASN A 3 -4.27 0.54 29.27
N GLY A 4 -5.30 -0.28 29.48
CA GLY A 4 -6.71 0.04 29.17
C GLY A 4 -7.05 0.17 27.68
N ARG A 5 -6.06 0.17 26.78
CA ARG A 5 -6.25 0.21 25.32
C ARG A 5 -6.33 -1.19 24.71
N ILE A 6 -7.04 -1.28 23.60
CA ILE A 6 -7.11 -2.51 22.79
C ILE A 6 -5.77 -2.69 22.08
N ASN A 7 -5.08 -3.79 22.36
CA ASN A 7 -3.82 -4.12 21.72
C ASN A 7 -4.08 -4.89 20.42
N ILE A 8 -3.89 -4.24 19.28
CA ILE A 8 -4.02 -4.84 17.94
C ILE A 8 -2.67 -5.23 17.32
N MET A 9 -1.56 -5.06 18.06
CA MET A 9 -0.23 -5.51 17.64
C MET A 9 0.02 -7.00 17.93
N GLY A 10 -0.60 -7.54 18.98
CA GLY A 10 -0.47 -8.94 19.37
C GLY A 10 -1.34 -9.91 18.55
N PRO A 11 -1.20 -11.23 18.79
CA PRO A 11 -2.11 -12.21 18.20
C PRO A 11 -3.56 -11.89 18.59
N ASN A 12 -4.48 -12.05 17.63
CA ASN A 12 -5.90 -11.80 17.83
C ASN A 12 -6.45 -12.68 18.96
N THR A 13 -6.69 -12.09 20.13
CA THR A 13 -7.36 -12.76 21.26
C THR A 13 -8.88 -12.89 21.03
N GLY A 14 -9.40 -12.39 19.91
CA GLY A 14 -10.82 -12.41 19.52
C GLY A 14 -11.32 -13.72 18.89
N ASN A 15 -10.51 -14.78 18.84
CA ASN A 15 -10.93 -16.09 18.32
C ASN A 15 -12.14 -16.72 19.05
N LEU A 16 -12.55 -16.16 20.20
CA LEU A 16 -13.77 -16.53 20.90
C LEU A 16 -15.06 -16.21 20.11
N TYR A 17 -14.99 -15.38 19.06
CA TYR A 17 -16.17 -14.94 18.28
C TYR A 17 -16.17 -15.41 16.81
N GLN A 18 -15.35 -16.40 16.43
CA GLN A 18 -15.34 -16.97 15.07
C GLN A 18 -16.56 -17.88 14.74
N LEU A 19 -17.73 -17.62 15.34
CA LEU A 19 -18.97 -18.38 15.14
C LEU A 19 -19.73 -18.05 13.84
N TYR A 20 -19.17 -17.21 12.97
CA TYR A 20 -19.79 -16.88 11.69
C TYR A 20 -19.18 -17.71 10.58
N ASP A 21 -20.01 -18.53 9.93
CA ASP A 21 -19.68 -19.18 8.67
C ASP A 21 -19.60 -18.09 7.59
N GLN A 22 -18.37 -17.64 7.29
CA GLN A 22 -18.14 -16.75 6.16
C GLN A 22 -17.93 -17.62 4.92
N PRO A 23 -18.75 -17.48 3.86
CA PRO A 23 -18.51 -18.20 2.63
C PRO A 23 -17.10 -17.84 2.13
N PRO A 24 -16.33 -18.82 1.61
CA PRO A 24 -14.97 -18.57 1.17
C PRO A 24 -14.99 -17.49 0.09
N LEU A 25 -14.30 -16.38 0.34
CA LEU A 25 -14.08 -15.34 -0.66
C LEU A 25 -13.20 -15.93 -1.76
N VAL A 26 -13.83 -16.41 -2.84
CA VAL A 26 -13.13 -16.91 -4.02
C VAL A 26 -12.59 -15.70 -4.79
N ASN A 27 -11.45 -15.17 -4.34
CA ASN A 27 -10.71 -14.09 -5.02
C ASN A 27 -9.98 -14.62 -6.26
N LYS A 28 -10.74 -15.16 -7.22
CA LYS A 28 -10.19 -15.49 -8.54
C LYS A 28 -10.06 -14.20 -9.34
N SER A 29 -8.85 -13.91 -9.84
CA SER A 29 -8.66 -12.78 -10.75
C SER A 29 -9.54 -12.96 -11.98
N THR A 30 -10.20 -11.87 -12.37
CA THR A 30 -11.13 -11.82 -13.48
C THR A 30 -10.58 -10.91 -14.58
N PRO A 31 -10.69 -11.28 -15.86
CA PRO A 31 -10.22 -10.44 -16.95
C PRO A 31 -11.01 -9.13 -16.98
N TYR A 32 -10.33 -8.01 -17.29
CA TYR A 32 -11.00 -6.72 -17.33
C TYR A 32 -11.69 -6.47 -18.68
N ARG A 33 -12.86 -7.10 -18.86
CA ARG A 33 -13.61 -7.08 -20.13
C ARG A 33 -14.03 -5.69 -20.60
N ASN A 34 -14.32 -4.79 -19.66
CA ASN A 34 -14.76 -3.43 -19.96
C ASN A 34 -13.60 -2.42 -20.07
N ALA A 35 -12.34 -2.88 -20.09
CA ALA A 35 -11.15 -2.02 -20.11
C ALA A 35 -11.06 -1.07 -21.31
N MET A 36 -11.72 -1.43 -22.43
CA MET A 36 -11.67 -0.66 -23.68
C MET A 36 -12.98 0.06 -24.02
N ASN A 37 -14.04 -0.14 -23.22
CA ASN A 37 -15.35 0.47 -23.48
C ASN A 37 -15.24 2.00 -23.57
N GLY A 38 -15.80 2.55 -24.65
CA GLY A 38 -16.00 3.99 -24.86
C GLY A 38 -15.15 4.62 -25.96
N ASN A 39 -13.90 4.18 -26.19
CA ASN A 39 -12.97 4.93 -27.06
C ASN A 39 -12.03 4.10 -27.95
N TRP A 40 -11.79 2.81 -27.67
CA TRP A 40 -10.72 2.05 -28.34
C TRP A 40 -11.17 0.65 -28.73
N GLU A 41 -10.66 0.18 -29.87
CA GLU A 41 -10.85 -1.19 -30.34
C GLU A 41 -10.01 -2.18 -29.53
N THR A 42 -10.51 -3.41 -29.43
CA THR A 42 -9.79 -4.50 -28.77
C THR A 42 -8.63 -4.97 -29.64
N THR A 43 -7.41 -4.91 -29.12
CA THR A 43 -6.19 -5.37 -29.78
C THR A 43 -5.62 -6.60 -29.06
N LYS A 44 -4.70 -7.32 -29.73
CA LYS A 44 -3.96 -8.41 -29.07
C LYS A 44 -3.19 -7.92 -27.84
N LEU A 45 -2.67 -6.69 -27.89
CA LEU A 45 -1.99 -6.04 -26.78
C LEU A 45 -2.94 -5.76 -25.61
N SER A 46 -4.11 -5.15 -25.86
CA SER A 46 -5.07 -4.86 -24.79
C SER A 46 -5.60 -6.14 -24.15
N ASN A 47 -5.92 -7.16 -24.94
CA ASN A 47 -6.43 -8.43 -24.42
C ASN A 47 -5.38 -9.14 -23.54
N ALA A 48 -4.12 -9.13 -23.96
CA ALA A 48 -3.03 -9.72 -23.19
C ALA A 48 -2.73 -8.92 -21.92
N PHE A 49 -2.72 -7.58 -22.00
CA PHE A 49 -2.44 -6.71 -20.86
C PHE A 49 -3.54 -6.76 -19.79
N PHE A 50 -4.81 -6.82 -20.18
CA PHE A 50 -5.97 -6.89 -19.26
C PHE A 50 -6.42 -8.33 -18.93
N SER A 51 -5.61 -9.32 -19.28
CA SER A 51 -5.85 -10.73 -18.95
C SER A 51 -5.74 -10.98 -17.44
N ALA A 52 -6.45 -12.00 -16.93
CA ALA A 52 -6.39 -12.37 -15.52
C ALA A 52 -4.98 -12.83 -15.11
N GLU A 53 -4.27 -13.47 -16.05
CA GLU A 53 -2.89 -13.90 -15.91
C GLU A 53 -1.96 -12.70 -15.69
N ASN A 54 -2.09 -11.64 -16.51
CA ASN A 54 -1.27 -10.45 -16.36
C ASN A 54 -1.60 -9.67 -15.07
N VAL A 55 -2.88 -9.61 -14.69
CA VAL A 55 -3.28 -9.04 -13.39
C VAL A 55 -2.60 -9.79 -12.24
N GLN A 56 -2.56 -11.12 -12.29
CA GLN A 56 -1.89 -11.93 -11.27
C GLN A 56 -0.37 -11.73 -11.25
N ILE A 57 0.26 -11.56 -12.43
CA ILE A 57 1.69 -11.22 -12.55
C ILE A 57 1.97 -9.88 -11.86
N ILE A 58 1.17 -8.85 -12.15
CA ILE A 58 1.32 -7.53 -11.52
C ILE A 58 1.12 -7.62 -10.00
N GLN A 59 0.10 -8.34 -9.53
CA GLN A 59 -0.13 -8.56 -8.09
C GLN A 59 1.08 -9.21 -7.42
N ASN A 60 1.67 -10.24 -8.02
CA ASN A 60 2.86 -10.89 -7.50
C ASN A 60 4.07 -9.97 -7.51
N ALA A 61 4.25 -9.19 -8.58
CA ALA A 61 5.34 -8.23 -8.69
C ALA A 61 5.21 -7.09 -7.66
N ILE A 62 3.99 -6.60 -7.38
CA ILE A 62 3.73 -5.62 -6.32
C ILE A 62 4.12 -6.20 -4.96
N LYS A 63 3.68 -7.42 -4.63
CA LYS A 63 4.04 -8.09 -3.37
C LYS A 63 5.55 -8.22 -3.22
N ALA A 64 6.24 -8.69 -4.26
CA ALA A 64 7.69 -8.82 -4.26
C ALA A 64 8.40 -7.45 -4.15
N GLY A 65 7.89 -6.44 -4.85
CA GLY A 65 8.42 -5.07 -4.83
C GLY A 65 8.30 -4.42 -3.46
N VAL A 66 7.16 -4.55 -2.78
CA VAL A 66 6.95 -4.04 -1.41
C VAL A 66 7.82 -4.80 -0.41
N TYR A 67 7.89 -6.13 -0.53
CA TYR A 67 8.73 -6.93 0.35
C TYR A 67 10.22 -6.56 0.22
N SER A 68 10.71 -6.38 -1.01
CA SER A 68 12.09 -5.96 -1.27
C SER A 68 12.37 -4.54 -0.77
N ARG A 69 11.53 -3.56 -1.12
CA ARG A 69 11.73 -2.15 -0.72
C ARG A 69 11.56 -1.90 0.78
N SER A 70 10.81 -2.74 1.48
CA SER A 70 10.68 -2.67 2.94
C SER A 70 11.82 -3.37 3.69
N ASN A 71 12.88 -3.83 3.02
CA ASN A 71 13.93 -4.66 3.62
C ASN A 71 13.35 -5.90 4.31
N SER A 72 12.42 -6.59 3.64
CA SER A 72 11.77 -7.82 4.12
C SER A 72 10.89 -7.66 5.36
N GLN A 73 10.48 -6.42 5.69
CA GLN A 73 9.66 -6.14 6.88
C GLN A 73 8.16 -6.34 6.66
N TYR A 74 7.66 -6.06 5.44
CA TYR A 74 6.23 -6.07 5.16
C TYR A 74 5.85 -7.18 4.19
N VAL A 75 4.98 -8.08 4.65
CA VAL A 75 4.32 -9.10 3.83
C VAL A 75 2.87 -8.67 3.63
N ILE A 76 2.51 -8.33 2.39
CA ILE A 76 1.18 -7.85 2.03
C ILE A 76 0.40 -8.91 1.25
N GLY A 77 -0.93 -8.85 1.36
CA GLY A 77 -1.85 -9.64 0.54
C GLY A 77 -2.02 -9.08 -0.86
N ASN A 78 -2.88 -9.72 -1.65
CA ASN A 78 -3.32 -9.17 -2.93
C ASN A 78 -4.06 -7.85 -2.69
N GLN A 79 -3.87 -6.90 -3.61
CA GLN A 79 -4.57 -5.61 -3.59
C GLN A 79 -5.95 -5.75 -4.24
N ASP A 80 -6.83 -4.78 -3.98
CA ASP A 80 -8.14 -4.71 -4.62
C ASP A 80 -8.02 -4.73 -6.15
N GLU A 81 -8.72 -5.67 -6.78
CA GLU A 81 -8.57 -5.93 -8.21
C GLU A 81 -9.18 -4.81 -9.05
N ASP A 82 -10.28 -4.21 -8.61
CA ASP A 82 -10.94 -3.12 -9.33
C ASP A 82 -10.08 -1.86 -9.35
N THR A 83 -9.49 -1.50 -8.20
CA THR A 83 -8.51 -0.41 -8.10
C THR A 83 -7.29 -0.67 -8.97
N LEU A 84 -6.77 -1.90 -8.96
CA LEU A 84 -5.64 -2.26 -9.83
C LEU A 84 -6.01 -2.15 -11.31
N LYS A 85 -7.20 -2.60 -11.71
CA LYS A 85 -7.72 -2.50 -13.08
C LYS A 85 -7.87 -1.04 -13.52
N ILE A 86 -8.28 -0.14 -12.63
CA ILE A 86 -8.35 1.30 -12.90
C ILE A 86 -6.94 1.86 -13.18
N ILE A 87 -5.95 1.52 -12.36
CA ILE A 87 -4.56 1.94 -12.56
C ILE A 87 -4.02 1.39 -13.88
N MET A 88 -4.20 0.09 -14.13
CA MET A 88 -3.80 -0.55 -15.40
C MET A 88 -4.41 0.15 -16.61
N ARG A 89 -5.71 0.48 -16.56
CA ARG A 89 -6.39 1.19 -17.64
C ARG A 89 -5.82 2.59 -17.84
N SER A 90 -5.61 3.33 -16.75
CA SER A 90 -5.02 4.67 -16.81
C SER A 90 -3.62 4.64 -17.45
N THR A 91 -2.77 3.70 -17.04
CA THR A 91 -1.43 3.51 -17.62
C THR A 91 -1.49 3.10 -19.09
N PHE A 92 -2.38 2.18 -19.45
CA PHE A 92 -2.55 1.75 -20.83
C PHE A 92 -2.96 2.92 -21.74
N LEU A 93 -3.94 3.72 -21.33
CA LEU A 93 -4.41 4.86 -22.13
C LEU A 93 -3.36 5.96 -22.30
N GLN A 94 -2.48 6.14 -21.32
CA GLN A 94 -1.44 7.18 -21.37
C GLN A 94 -0.18 6.74 -22.13
N TYR A 95 0.23 5.47 -22.01
CA TYR A 95 1.56 5.03 -22.43
C TYR A 95 1.57 3.91 -23.48
N SER A 96 0.41 3.36 -23.87
CA SER A 96 0.38 2.29 -24.88
C SER A 96 0.74 2.81 -26.27
N SER A 97 1.75 2.19 -26.89
CA SER A 97 2.12 2.48 -28.29
C SER A 97 1.26 1.72 -29.31
N ASN A 98 0.51 0.70 -28.87
CA ASN A 98 -0.37 -0.15 -29.68
C ASN A 98 0.28 -0.69 -30.97
N GLN A 99 1.59 -0.98 -30.92
CA GLN A 99 2.28 -1.53 -32.07
C GLN A 99 1.93 -3.02 -32.23
N PRO A 100 1.77 -3.52 -33.47
CA PRO A 100 1.43 -4.93 -33.71
C PRO A 100 2.60 -5.89 -33.46
N ILE A 101 3.82 -5.36 -33.29
CA ILE A 101 5.06 -6.10 -33.05
C ILE A 101 5.52 -5.94 -31.59
N ASN A 102 6.33 -6.86 -31.08
CA ASN A 102 6.93 -6.78 -29.73
C ASN A 102 5.92 -6.60 -28.58
N ILE A 103 4.79 -7.30 -28.64
CA ILE A 103 3.71 -7.22 -27.64
C ILE A 103 4.24 -7.52 -26.23
N THR A 104 5.10 -8.52 -26.06
CA THR A 104 5.68 -8.89 -24.76
C THR A 104 6.45 -7.74 -24.12
N SER A 105 7.35 -7.09 -24.87
CA SER A 105 8.13 -5.95 -24.37
C SER A 105 7.25 -4.75 -24.02
N GLN A 106 6.19 -4.51 -24.82
CA GLN A 106 5.20 -3.48 -24.51
C GLN A 106 4.47 -3.79 -23.18
N ILE A 107 4.06 -5.04 -22.96
CA ILE A 107 3.41 -5.45 -21.70
C ILE A 107 4.37 -5.31 -20.52
N GLU A 108 5.63 -5.73 -20.66
CA GLU A 108 6.64 -5.58 -19.59
C GLU A 108 6.86 -4.12 -19.21
N SER A 109 6.91 -3.23 -20.22
CA SER A 109 7.04 -1.79 -20.03
C SER A 109 5.83 -1.20 -19.30
N LEU A 110 4.62 -1.56 -19.73
CA LEU A 110 3.37 -1.12 -19.08
C LEU A 110 3.25 -1.67 -17.65
N ASN A 111 3.57 -2.95 -17.43
CA ASN A 111 3.57 -3.57 -16.11
C ASN A 111 4.55 -2.85 -15.18
N SER A 112 5.74 -2.50 -15.67
CA SER A 112 6.75 -1.77 -14.90
C SER A 112 6.25 -0.39 -14.45
N LEU A 113 5.49 0.32 -15.30
CA LEU A 113 4.86 1.59 -14.94
C LEU A 113 3.78 1.41 -13.86
N VAL A 114 2.93 0.38 -13.98
CA VAL A 114 1.90 0.06 -12.96
C VAL A 114 2.55 -0.27 -11.62
N ILE A 115 3.58 -1.12 -11.62
CA ILE A 115 4.31 -1.51 -10.40
C ILE A 115 5.03 -0.30 -9.79
N GLY A 116 5.67 0.53 -10.63
CA GLY A 116 6.39 1.73 -10.21
C GLY A 116 5.48 2.76 -9.54
N TYR A 117 4.22 2.85 -9.96
CA TYR A 117 3.20 3.67 -9.32
C TYR A 117 2.69 3.04 -8.01
N ALA A 118 2.33 1.76 -8.03
CA ALA A 118 1.65 1.12 -6.91
C ALA A 118 2.56 0.86 -5.70
N VAL A 119 3.81 0.42 -5.92
CA VAL A 119 4.70 -0.02 -4.84
C VAL A 119 5.01 1.08 -3.80
N PRO A 120 5.43 2.31 -4.19
CA PRO A 120 5.68 3.39 -3.23
C PRO A 120 4.45 3.76 -2.40
N GLN A 121 3.27 3.80 -3.03
CA GLN A 121 2.02 4.14 -2.35
C GLN A 121 1.67 3.09 -1.30
N ILE A 122 1.69 1.81 -1.67
CA ILE A 122 1.40 0.71 -0.75
C ILE A 122 2.41 0.65 0.40
N LEU A 123 3.68 0.95 0.13
CA LEU A 123 4.71 1.00 1.17
C LEU A 123 4.41 2.09 2.20
N SER A 124 4.07 3.30 1.74
CA SER A 124 3.68 4.41 2.62
C SER A 124 2.44 4.07 3.46
N GLU A 125 1.44 3.45 2.85
CA GLU A 125 0.22 3.02 3.56
C GLU A 125 0.52 1.90 4.57
N ALA A 126 1.42 0.96 4.24
CA ALA A 126 1.84 -0.08 5.16
C ALA A 126 2.54 0.52 6.40
N GLU A 127 3.45 1.47 6.20
CA GLU A 127 4.10 2.20 7.30
C GLU A 127 3.08 2.96 8.15
N GLY A 128 2.14 3.66 7.50
CA GLY A 128 1.04 4.37 8.15
C GLY A 128 0.18 3.43 8.99
N TYR A 129 -0.15 2.25 8.46
CA TYR A 129 -0.92 1.25 9.17
C TYR A 129 -0.19 0.71 10.41
N ILE A 130 1.12 0.45 10.32
CA ILE A 130 1.92 0.03 11.47
C ILE A 130 1.98 1.12 12.55
N LYS A 131 2.14 2.40 12.15
CA LYS A 131 2.09 3.54 13.08
C LYS A 131 0.72 3.63 13.75
N TYR A 132 -0.36 3.55 12.99
CA TYR A 132 -1.73 3.52 13.51
C TYR A 132 -1.93 2.39 14.54
N LYS A 133 -1.50 1.17 14.23
CA LYS A 133 -1.58 0.04 15.17
C LYS A 133 -0.85 0.36 16.49
N LYS A 134 0.28 1.07 16.42
CA LYS A 134 1.09 1.41 17.58
C LYS A 134 0.38 2.47 18.42
N ASP A 135 -0.14 3.50 17.78
CA ASP A 135 -0.81 4.62 18.45
C ASP A 135 -2.09 4.18 19.14
N VAL A 136 -2.86 3.27 18.53
CA VAL A 136 -4.05 2.68 19.17
C VAL A 136 -3.68 1.76 20.33
N SER A 137 -2.59 0.99 20.21
CA SER A 137 -2.20 0.00 21.23
C SER A 137 -1.42 0.60 22.40
N THR A 138 -0.77 1.75 22.23
CA THR A 138 0.07 2.40 23.25
C THR A 138 -0.59 3.64 23.81
N LEU A 139 -0.35 3.98 25.07
CA LEU A 139 -0.89 5.22 25.66
C LEU A 139 -0.14 6.43 25.07
N ALA A 140 -0.87 7.49 24.75
CA ALA A 140 -0.24 8.73 24.31
C ALA A 140 0.65 9.28 25.43
N VAL A 141 1.94 9.48 25.13
CA VAL A 141 2.90 10.06 26.08
C VAL A 141 2.88 11.58 25.90
N PRO A 142 2.62 12.36 26.96
CA PRO A 142 2.69 13.81 26.88
C PRO A 142 4.06 14.28 26.39
N HIS A 143 4.09 15.35 25.60
CA HIS A 143 5.35 15.96 25.18
C HIS A 143 6.17 16.38 26.41
N ALA A 144 7.49 16.24 26.29
CA ALA A 144 8.41 16.68 27.34
C ALA A 144 8.22 18.19 27.59
N ARG A 145 8.33 18.59 28.86
CA ARG A 145 8.31 20.00 29.23
C ARG A 145 9.44 20.75 28.52
N PRO A 146 9.25 22.02 28.14
CA PRO A 146 10.32 22.83 27.57
C PRO A 146 11.50 22.88 28.55
N LYS A 147 12.72 22.72 28.02
CA LYS A 147 13.94 22.89 28.80
C LYS A 147 14.30 24.38 28.80
N SER A 148 14.65 24.90 29.97
CA SER A 148 15.18 26.25 30.10
C SER A 148 16.48 26.37 29.30
N THR A 149 16.64 27.47 28.56
CA THR A 149 17.90 27.87 27.90
C THR A 149 18.84 28.63 28.85
N TYR A 150 18.37 28.94 30.05
CA TYR A 150 19.14 29.70 31.03
C TYR A 150 20.22 28.80 31.66
N HIS A 151 21.46 29.29 31.70
CA HIS A 151 22.62 28.51 32.15
C HIS A 151 22.88 28.59 33.67
N SER A 152 22.22 29.50 34.39
CA SER A 152 22.45 29.71 35.83
C SER A 152 21.14 29.83 36.61
N ASN A 153 20.88 29.05 37.64
CA ASN A 153 19.68 29.23 38.47
C ASN A 153 19.77 30.45 39.43
N THR A 154 20.66 31.38 39.16
CA THR A 154 21.02 32.51 40.05
C THR A 154 20.77 33.84 39.35
N LEU A 155 19.96 34.68 39.96
CA LEU A 155 19.82 36.08 39.59
C LEU A 155 20.96 36.87 40.25
N PHE A 156 21.85 37.45 39.46
CA PHE A 156 22.82 38.42 40.00
C PHE A 156 22.11 39.76 40.16
N PHE A 157 21.99 40.23 41.41
CA PHE A 157 21.52 41.59 41.69
C PHE A 157 22.58 42.59 41.17
N LYS A 158 22.27 43.27 40.07
CA LYS A 158 23.08 44.39 39.59
C LYS A 158 22.57 45.66 40.26
N GLY A 159 23.25 46.09 41.33
CA GLY A 159 22.94 47.37 41.98
C GLY A 159 23.14 48.53 41.02
N PHE A 160 22.25 49.52 41.09
CA PHE A 160 22.43 50.81 40.42
C PHE A 160 23.22 51.73 41.35
N PHE A 161 24.41 52.15 40.92
CA PHE A 161 25.12 53.31 41.44
C PHE A 161 25.18 54.37 40.34
#